data_AF-A0A4W4DR62-F1
#
_entry.id   AF-A0A4W4DR62-F1
#
_cell.length_a   1.000
_cell.length_b   1.000
_cell.length_c   1.000
_cell.angle_alpha   90.00
_cell.angle_beta   90.00
_cell.angle_gamma   90.00
#
_symmetry.space_group_name_H-M   'P 1'
#
loop_
_entity.id
_entity.type
_entity.pdbx_description
1 polymer ?
#
loop_
_entity_poly.entity_id
_entity_poly.type
_entity_poly.pdbx_seq_one_letter_code
_entity_poly.pdbx_strand_id
1 'polypeptide(L)'
;MRTHTHGPRNLPGSTSSRGACERFRGVDCAPRAAQVARQRSLFPSLLQGASWTRAAPFKETRYHRTPTESIGNMYSPRARPLKISHLQRRHRTHGPHEHVSTTACILNTHTHTHTHTHTHTHKNHEPHRRVMTPVSRPLTPSQQLEVMRAQEDQENSSLGEPISRDVERYMYYISNGVQEHMLTPQPAQQITNILKLLPNHLHGDEILGLRVELLEEVQRDYTFSIRKSIVDYILEDPDERVRLFICNIPRPFPWRVIRGPVPWSLSYQEAHSWTTQHLFTINPMMLKLQDLWINNFSSLRFVRTSLFSACSNLPLLPAELQKLVHSQCQTARDELVNTWIPCCASLFVTFKDLWLPLVPESDHVAPVTAQEFFSCVAALMSLQLRSLVSSSLHDLLDSLTLYQNGNDFGESFEDLQFTQRPLLLVKLKVEESRVSIHPSVSQCWDVLQQAFVHIASSAQNLPRVECIIFPELQDKGLTLRSVRPDESLVSDLLSRARDIFQKNTVGPQRYLDVYKKYSNLLDTSARQEVLSFLKEKHSLQGFTKIRAVARVWEEIASLRVTVPLAMFCLEAVDLHDNLCDRTELLKELLITYELEENRDLNKRCGYPASIQYENTTLPTMHCHTN
;
A
#
# COMPACT_ATOMS: atom_id res chain seq x y z
N MET A 1 28.36 29.90 -64.62
CA MET A 1 27.03 30.12 -65.23
C MET A 1 26.07 30.42 -64.07
N ARG A 2 25.72 31.69 -63.82
CA ARG A 2 24.44 32.35 -64.19
C ARG A 2 23.23 31.52 -63.72
N THR A 3 22.28 31.99 -62.89
CA THR A 3 21.77 33.37 -62.68
C THR A 3 20.87 33.48 -61.42
N HIS A 4 20.78 34.72 -60.94
CA HIS A 4 19.93 35.34 -59.91
C HIS A 4 18.41 35.10 -59.99
N THR A 5 17.70 35.36 -58.87
CA THR A 5 16.71 36.48 -58.78
C THR A 5 16.31 36.80 -57.33
N HIS A 6 16.02 38.10 -57.11
CA HIS A 6 15.80 38.83 -55.85
C HIS A 6 14.32 38.92 -55.45
N GLY A 7 14.06 39.17 -54.16
CA GLY A 7 12.82 39.77 -53.62
C GLY A 7 13.13 40.78 -52.50
N PRO A 8 12.31 41.83 -52.27
CA PRO A 8 12.81 43.17 -51.92
C PRO A 8 12.58 43.62 -50.46
N ARG A 9 13.34 44.66 -50.08
CA ARG A 9 13.18 45.52 -48.89
C ARG A 9 12.08 46.56 -49.12
N ASN A 10 11.39 46.97 -48.05
CA ASN A 10 10.89 48.35 -47.88
C ASN A 10 10.69 48.69 -46.39
N LEU A 11 11.25 49.83 -45.97
CA LEU A 11 10.91 50.63 -44.78
C LEU A 11 9.82 51.65 -45.17
N PRO A 12 9.03 52.16 -44.22
CA PRO A 12 9.21 53.54 -43.73
C PRO A 12 9.04 53.61 -42.19
N GLY A 13 9.52 54.60 -41.43
CA GLY A 13 9.40 56.05 -41.61
C GLY A 13 8.33 56.59 -40.65
N SER A 14 8.78 57.30 -39.62
CA SER A 14 8.04 57.91 -38.50
C SER A 14 6.95 58.93 -38.87
N THR A 15 5.87 59.06 -38.08
CA THR A 15 5.37 60.35 -37.50
C THR A 15 4.09 60.22 -36.63
N SER A 16 4.21 60.70 -35.39
CA SER A 16 3.32 61.62 -34.64
C SER A 16 1.83 61.34 -34.33
N SER A 17 1.58 61.17 -33.01
CA SER A 17 0.59 61.88 -32.16
C SER A 17 -0.75 61.24 -31.75
N ARG A 18 -1.07 61.54 -30.47
CA ARG A 18 -2.36 61.53 -29.75
C ARG A 18 -2.82 60.23 -29.06
N GLY A 19 -2.38 60.10 -27.81
CA GLY A 19 -3.24 60.14 -26.62
C GLY A 19 -4.26 59.02 -26.42
N ALA A 20 -3.99 58.14 -25.45
CA ALA A 20 -5.01 57.66 -24.52
C ALA A 20 -4.31 57.16 -23.25
N CYS A 21 -4.79 57.68 -22.13
CA CYS A 21 -4.33 57.42 -20.77
C CYS A 21 -5.02 56.14 -20.28
N GLU A 22 -4.28 55.12 -19.85
CA GLU A 22 -4.87 54.05 -19.05
C GLU A 22 -3.89 53.52 -18.01
N ARG A 23 -4.31 53.66 -16.75
CA ARG A 23 -3.60 53.28 -15.54
C ARG A 23 -3.55 51.75 -15.44
N PHE A 24 -2.35 51.17 -15.36
CA PHE A 24 -2.14 49.91 -14.66
C PHE A 24 -1.02 50.06 -13.63
N ARG A 25 -1.34 49.58 -12.42
CA ARG A 25 -0.57 49.72 -11.18
C ARG A 25 0.81 49.08 -11.30
N GLY A 26 1.80 49.74 -10.72
CA GLY A 26 3.22 49.38 -10.75
C GLY A 26 3.51 47.96 -10.25
N VAL A 27 4.22 47.22 -11.09
CA VAL A 27 5.10 46.13 -10.68
C VAL A 27 6.48 46.75 -10.57
N ASP A 28 7.01 46.85 -9.35
CA ASP A 28 8.34 47.39 -9.06
C ASP A 28 9.45 46.51 -9.67
N CYS A 29 9.79 46.74 -10.94
CA CYS A 29 11.05 46.28 -11.50
C CYS A 29 12.19 47.17 -10.98
N ALA A 30 12.72 46.84 -9.80
CA ALA A 30 13.97 47.46 -9.33
C ALA A 30 15.10 47.20 -10.36
N PRO A 31 15.97 48.18 -10.65
CA PRO A 31 17.07 48.00 -11.59
C PRO A 31 17.97 46.84 -11.14
N ARG A 32 18.50 46.04 -12.08
CA ARG A 32 19.31 44.83 -11.81
C ARG A 32 20.41 45.05 -10.77
N ALA A 33 21.00 46.25 -10.73
CA ALA A 33 21.98 46.65 -9.72
C ALA A 33 21.40 46.74 -8.29
N ALA A 34 20.19 47.27 -8.12
CA ALA A 34 19.50 47.35 -6.83
C ALA A 34 19.05 45.96 -6.34
N GLN A 35 18.67 45.07 -7.25
CA GLN A 35 18.34 43.68 -6.92
C GLN A 35 19.59 42.89 -6.47
N VAL A 36 20.72 43.07 -7.17
CA VAL A 36 22.02 42.50 -6.77
C VAL A 36 22.51 43.07 -5.44
N ALA A 37 22.32 44.37 -5.20
CA ALA A 37 22.67 45.00 -3.93
C ALA A 37 21.81 44.47 -2.76
N ARG A 38 20.50 44.33 -2.94
CA ARG A 38 19.60 43.68 -1.95
C ARG A 38 19.94 42.22 -1.71
N GLN A 39 20.33 41.49 -2.76
CA GLN A 39 20.73 40.10 -2.61
C GLN A 39 22.06 39.98 -1.85
N ARG A 40 23.03 40.87 -2.11
CA ARG A 40 24.31 40.93 -1.37
C ARG A 40 24.17 41.39 0.08
N SER A 41 23.14 42.17 0.40
CA SER A 41 22.83 42.53 1.79
C SER A 41 22.18 41.38 2.57
N LEU A 42 21.41 40.52 1.90
CA LEU A 42 20.79 39.33 2.50
C LEU A 42 21.74 38.13 2.55
N PHE A 43 22.61 37.99 1.55
CA PHE A 43 23.63 36.95 1.42
C PHE A 43 24.98 37.59 1.08
N PRO A 44 25.81 37.91 2.09
CA PRO A 44 27.15 38.43 1.86
C PRO A 44 27.98 37.48 0.98
N SER A 45 28.79 38.01 0.07
CA SER A 45 29.57 37.18 -0.85
C SER A 45 30.57 36.30 -0.13
N LEU A 46 30.69 35.05 -0.59
CA LEU A 46 31.62 34.06 -0.05
C LEU A 46 33.05 34.27 -0.58
N LEU A 47 33.17 34.48 -1.89
CA LEU A 47 34.43 34.58 -2.64
C LEU A 47 34.57 35.94 -3.32
N GLN A 48 35.80 36.45 -3.42
CA GLN A 48 36.13 37.70 -4.09
C GLN A 48 35.88 37.61 -5.60
N GLY A 49 35.29 38.66 -6.18
CA GLY A 49 34.97 38.69 -7.62
C GLY A 49 36.16 39.00 -8.53
N ALA A 50 37.18 39.69 -8.02
CA ALA A 50 38.41 40.00 -8.72
C ALA A 50 39.60 39.77 -7.79
N SER A 51 40.25 38.60 -7.93
CA SER A 51 41.41 38.20 -7.15
C SER A 51 42.45 37.52 -8.05
N TRP A 52 43.73 37.62 -7.67
CA TRP A 52 44.83 36.95 -8.40
C TRP A 52 44.78 35.42 -8.25
N THR A 53 44.20 34.92 -7.17
CA THR A 53 43.94 33.50 -6.91
C THR A 53 42.47 33.17 -7.17
N ARG A 54 42.20 32.06 -7.89
CA ARG A 54 40.83 31.56 -8.10
C ARG A 54 40.21 31.17 -6.76
N ALA A 55 38.92 31.46 -6.59
CA ALA A 55 38.16 31.19 -5.37
C ALA A 55 38.78 31.78 -4.08
N ALA A 56 39.33 33.00 -4.13
CA ALA A 56 39.85 33.67 -2.94
C ALA A 56 38.71 34.04 -1.96
N PRO A 57 38.72 33.58 -0.69
CA PRO A 57 37.70 33.91 0.29
C PRO A 57 37.75 35.39 0.71
N PHE A 58 36.62 35.94 1.14
CA PHE A 58 36.57 37.29 1.70
C PHE A 58 37.27 37.43 3.07
N LYS A 59 37.51 36.33 3.79
CA LYS A 59 38.01 36.32 5.18
C LYS A 59 39.32 37.08 5.43
N GLU A 60 40.17 37.23 4.40
CA GLU A 60 41.48 37.89 4.51
C GLU A 60 41.44 39.41 4.31
N THR A 61 40.37 39.98 3.72
CA THR A 61 40.34 41.41 3.36
C THR A 61 40.31 42.34 4.57
N ARG A 62 39.86 41.82 5.72
CA ARG A 62 39.83 42.53 7.02
C ARG A 62 41.20 42.59 7.71
N TYR A 63 42.21 41.90 7.19
CA TYR A 63 43.55 41.87 7.75
C TYR A 63 44.56 42.54 6.82
N HIS A 64 45.43 43.39 7.38
CA HIS A 64 46.58 43.94 6.65
C HIS A 64 47.71 42.91 6.60
N ARG A 65 47.52 41.83 5.85
CA ARG A 65 48.50 40.75 5.66
C ARG A 65 49.00 40.74 4.22
N THR A 66 50.29 40.47 4.05
CA THR A 66 50.81 40.22 2.70
C THR A 66 50.29 38.87 2.19
N PRO A 67 50.18 38.66 0.86
CA PRO A 67 49.76 37.36 0.30
C PRO A 67 50.58 36.17 0.83
N THR A 68 51.88 36.39 1.09
CA THR A 68 52.78 35.37 1.64
C THR A 68 52.50 35.04 3.11
N GLU A 69 51.93 35.97 3.88
CA GLU A 69 51.50 35.73 5.27
C GLU A 69 50.09 35.12 5.36
N SER A 70 49.23 35.35 4.35
CA SER A 70 47.88 34.78 4.31
C SER A 70 47.82 33.41 3.63
N ILE A 71 48.80 33.04 2.81
CA ILE A 71 48.77 31.79 2.02
C ILE A 71 48.67 30.54 2.90
N GLY A 72 49.30 30.52 4.07
CA GLY A 72 49.18 29.40 5.02
C GLY A 72 47.75 29.22 5.53
N ASN A 73 47.01 30.32 5.74
CA ASN A 73 45.62 30.32 6.19
C ASN A 73 44.62 29.83 5.11
N MET A 74 45.08 29.67 3.87
CA MET A 74 44.33 29.02 2.79
C MET A 74 44.44 27.49 2.84
N TYR A 75 45.42 26.94 3.55
CA TYR A 75 45.62 25.50 3.71
C TYR A 75 45.22 24.99 5.10
N SER A 76 45.36 25.82 6.14
CA SER A 76 44.92 25.46 7.50
C SER A 76 44.56 26.70 8.32
N PRO A 77 43.41 26.74 9.00
CA PRO A 77 43.08 27.80 9.96
C PRO A 77 44.12 27.96 11.07
N ARG A 78 44.85 26.88 11.40
CA ARG A 78 45.94 26.89 12.40
C ARG A 78 47.15 27.73 11.98
N ALA A 79 47.28 28.01 10.68
CA ALA A 79 48.34 28.85 10.14
C ALA A 79 47.99 30.36 10.17
N ARG A 80 46.77 30.74 10.59
CA ARG A 80 46.35 32.13 10.76
C ARG A 80 47.30 33.02 11.58
N PRO A 81 48.01 32.57 12.64
CA PRO A 81 48.91 33.44 13.39
C PRO A 81 50.33 33.53 12.82
N LEU A 82 50.67 32.78 11.76
CA LEU A 82 52.02 32.77 11.21
C LEU A 82 52.33 34.09 10.49
N LYS A 83 53.46 34.72 10.84
CA LYS A 83 53.97 35.93 10.19
C LYS A 83 55.38 35.67 9.66
N ILE A 84 55.71 36.26 8.52
CA ILE A 84 57.05 36.11 7.92
C ILE A 84 58.11 36.72 8.83
N SER A 85 57.77 37.80 9.55
CA SER A 85 58.65 38.39 10.56
C SER A 85 59.03 37.44 11.69
N HIS A 86 58.21 36.41 11.95
CA HIS A 86 58.46 35.40 12.99
C HIS A 86 59.26 34.19 12.47
N LEU A 87 59.46 34.09 11.14
CA LEU A 87 60.33 33.08 10.57
C LEU A 87 61.77 33.48 10.84
N GLN A 88 62.47 32.73 11.68
CA GLN A 88 63.90 32.93 11.90
C GLN A 88 64.62 32.80 10.55
N ARG A 89 65.26 33.88 10.09
CA ARG A 89 66.19 33.82 8.96
C ARG A 89 67.27 32.82 9.35
N ARG A 90 67.25 31.65 8.70
CA ARG A 90 68.37 30.72 8.77
C ARG A 90 69.55 31.43 8.13
N HIS A 91 70.41 32.04 8.95
CA HIS A 91 71.70 32.53 8.50
C HIS A 91 72.44 31.33 7.91
N ARG A 92 72.48 31.23 6.58
CA ARG A 92 73.48 30.42 5.91
C ARG A 92 74.81 31.11 6.20
N THR A 93 75.54 30.59 7.18
CA THR A 93 76.96 30.87 7.32
C THR A 93 77.62 30.38 6.03
N HIS A 94 77.91 31.31 5.13
CA HIS A 94 78.77 31.06 3.98
C HIS A 94 80.18 30.80 4.51
N GLY A 95 80.52 29.52 4.70
CA GLY A 95 81.91 29.07 4.71
C GLY A 95 82.45 29.11 3.27
N PRO A 96 83.75 29.38 3.07
CA PRO A 96 84.32 29.57 1.74
C PRO A 96 84.44 28.24 0.99
N HIS A 97 84.04 28.27 -0.28
CA HIS A 97 84.31 27.32 -1.35
C HIS A 97 83.92 25.85 -1.15
N GLU A 98 82.81 25.46 -1.79
CA GLU A 98 82.79 24.27 -2.63
C GLU A 98 81.78 24.48 -3.78
N HIS A 99 82.27 24.33 -5.01
CA HIS A 99 81.48 24.37 -6.23
C HIS A 99 80.46 23.24 -6.21
N VAL A 100 79.16 23.56 -6.13
CA VAL A 100 78.12 22.63 -6.59
C VAL A 100 77.17 23.36 -7.52
N SER A 101 77.12 22.80 -8.72
CA SER A 101 76.39 23.24 -9.90
C SER A 101 74.92 23.54 -9.60
N THR A 102 74.46 24.68 -10.10
CA THR A 102 73.05 25.00 -10.31
C THR A 102 72.42 23.98 -11.24
N THR A 103 71.53 23.14 -10.72
CA THR A 103 70.52 22.49 -11.54
C THR A 103 69.20 22.47 -10.77
N ALA A 104 68.18 22.99 -11.42
CA ALA A 104 66.83 23.18 -10.94
C ALA A 104 66.24 21.88 -10.37
N CYS A 105 65.76 21.91 -9.13
CA CYS A 105 64.91 20.85 -8.61
C CYS A 105 63.48 21.06 -9.14
N ILE A 106 63.24 20.43 -10.28
CA ILE A 106 61.91 20.04 -10.74
C ILE A 106 61.29 19.16 -9.64
N LEU A 107 60.21 19.64 -9.01
CA LEU A 107 59.37 18.83 -8.13
C LEU A 107 58.62 17.82 -9.00
N ASN A 108 59.20 16.63 -9.15
CA ASN A 108 58.48 15.44 -9.58
C ASN A 108 57.47 15.08 -8.49
N THR A 109 56.18 15.23 -8.81
CA THR A 109 55.07 14.68 -8.06
C THR A 109 55.01 13.17 -8.29
N HIS A 110 55.58 12.40 -7.36
CA HIS A 110 55.16 11.03 -7.15
C HIS A 110 54.51 10.91 -5.77
N THR A 111 53.27 10.44 -5.83
CA THR A 111 52.38 9.97 -4.79
C THR A 111 53.11 9.18 -3.70
N HIS A 112 53.12 9.71 -2.48
CA HIS A 112 53.39 8.91 -1.28
C HIS A 112 52.13 8.85 -0.41
N THR A 113 51.58 7.64 -0.38
CA THR A 113 50.87 7.06 0.74
C THR A 113 51.71 7.22 2.01
N HIS A 114 51.20 8.00 2.98
CA HIS A 114 51.85 8.16 4.28
C HIS A 114 51.59 6.94 5.17
N THR A 115 52.48 5.96 5.13
CA THR A 115 52.76 5.07 6.26
C THR A 115 53.92 5.68 7.05
N HIS A 116 53.62 6.24 8.22
CA HIS A 116 54.64 6.80 9.11
C HIS A 116 55.41 5.68 9.85
N THR A 117 56.62 5.37 9.38
CA THR A 117 57.65 4.69 10.17
C THR A 117 58.71 5.72 10.56
N HIS A 118 58.74 6.10 11.84
CA HIS A 118 59.77 6.99 12.39
C HIS A 118 61.05 6.20 12.67
N THR A 119 62.10 6.43 11.89
CA THR A 119 63.49 6.08 12.24
C THR A 119 64.09 7.21 13.06
N HIS A 120 64.33 6.94 14.35
CA HIS A 120 65.03 7.83 15.26
C HIS A 120 66.53 7.86 14.94
N THR A 121 67.06 9.05 14.69
CA THR A 121 68.51 9.33 14.74
C THR A 121 68.92 9.60 16.18
N HIS A 122 69.93 8.88 16.65
CA HIS A 122 70.52 8.99 17.98
C HIS A 122 71.07 10.41 18.24
N LYS A 123 70.56 11.07 19.28
CA LYS A 123 71.29 12.09 20.04
C LYS A 123 71.13 11.79 21.53
N ASN A 124 72.27 11.71 22.21
CA ASN A 124 72.39 11.43 23.63
C ASN A 124 71.54 12.40 24.47
N HIS A 125 70.56 11.86 25.19
CA HIS A 125 69.97 12.48 26.38
C HIS A 125 69.84 11.42 27.46
N GLU A 126 70.08 11.85 28.70
CA GLU A 126 70.06 11.10 29.97
C GLU A 126 68.88 10.12 30.13
N PRO A 127 69.02 9.06 30.95
CA PRO A 127 68.02 8.02 31.06
C PRO A 127 66.79 8.51 31.84
N HIS A 128 65.89 9.22 31.17
CA HIS A 128 64.52 9.36 31.65
C HIS A 128 63.90 7.96 31.68
N ARG A 129 63.56 7.50 32.89
CA ARG A 129 62.75 6.30 33.17
C ARG A 129 61.72 6.09 32.05
N ARG A 130 61.86 5.00 31.30
CA ARG A 130 60.78 4.49 30.44
C ARG A 130 59.57 4.25 31.33
N VAL A 131 58.61 5.16 31.28
CA VAL A 131 57.26 4.86 31.73
C VAL A 131 56.78 3.73 30.82
N MET A 132 56.75 2.51 31.33
CA MET A 132 56.07 1.42 30.64
C MET A 132 54.60 1.81 30.58
N THR A 133 54.15 2.31 29.43
CA THR A 133 52.71 2.39 29.15
C THR A 133 52.17 0.98 29.30
N PRO A 134 51.11 0.76 30.11
CA PRO A 134 50.54 -0.57 30.28
C PRO A 134 50.21 -1.12 28.89
N VAL A 135 50.65 -2.33 28.59
CA VAL A 135 50.24 -3.04 27.37
C VAL A 135 48.78 -3.44 27.60
N SER A 136 47.87 -2.48 27.48
CA SER A 136 46.44 -2.75 27.54
C SER A 136 46.09 -3.67 26.39
N ARG A 137 45.32 -4.72 26.67
CA ARG A 137 44.78 -5.59 25.62
C ARG A 137 44.10 -4.75 24.52
N PRO A 138 44.17 -5.16 23.24
CA PRO A 138 43.44 -4.49 22.17
C PRO A 138 41.95 -4.34 22.53
N LEU A 139 41.37 -3.18 22.23
CA LEU A 139 39.95 -2.92 22.43
C LEU A 139 39.10 -3.84 21.54
N THR A 140 38.04 -4.42 22.09
CA THR A 140 37.07 -5.20 21.29
C THR A 140 36.29 -4.28 20.34
N PRO A 141 35.68 -4.81 19.26
CA PRO A 141 34.82 -4.03 18.37
C PRO A 141 33.76 -3.19 19.09
N SER A 142 33.08 -3.77 20.08
CA SER A 142 32.06 -3.07 20.87
C SER A 142 32.66 -1.92 21.69
N GLN A 143 33.83 -2.12 22.28
CA GLN A 143 34.54 -1.08 23.03
C GLN A 143 35.04 0.05 22.12
N GLN A 144 35.53 -0.28 20.92
CA GLN A 144 35.90 0.73 19.92
C GLN A 144 34.70 1.58 19.51
N LEU A 145 33.53 0.96 19.30
CA LEU A 145 32.28 1.67 19.01
C LEU A 145 31.80 2.54 20.18
N GLU A 146 32.01 2.11 21.42
CA GLU A 146 31.69 2.91 22.59
C GLU A 146 32.61 4.13 22.69
N VAL A 147 33.91 3.98 22.45
CA VAL A 147 34.87 5.10 22.39
C VAL A 147 34.50 6.07 21.26
N MET A 148 34.19 5.57 20.07
CA MET A 148 33.76 6.42 18.94
C MET A 148 32.47 7.17 19.28
N ARG A 149 31.48 6.51 19.87
CA ARG A 149 30.23 7.16 20.30
C ARG A 149 30.45 8.20 21.39
N ALA A 150 31.28 7.92 22.38
CA ALA A 150 31.61 8.89 23.42
C ALA A 150 32.32 10.12 22.85
N GLN A 151 33.21 9.94 21.86
CA GLN A 151 33.83 11.05 21.14
C GLN A 151 32.81 11.83 20.32
N GLU A 152 31.92 11.14 19.59
CA GLU A 152 30.81 11.76 18.85
C GLU A 152 29.89 12.55 19.78
N ASP A 153 29.54 12.03 20.96
CA ASP A 153 28.68 12.70 21.95
C ASP A 153 29.36 13.95 22.54
N GLN A 154 30.68 13.88 22.76
CA GLN A 154 31.47 15.04 23.18
C GLN A 154 31.54 16.12 22.09
N GLU A 155 31.76 15.71 20.84
CA GLU A 155 31.71 16.59 19.66
C GLU A 155 30.30 17.14 19.44
N ASN A 156 29.26 16.36 19.72
CA ASN A 156 27.85 16.74 19.65
C ASN A 156 27.48 17.75 20.73
N SER A 157 27.99 17.59 21.94
CA SER A 157 27.74 18.52 23.05
C SER A 157 28.44 19.88 22.86
N SER A 158 29.55 19.92 22.11
CA SER A 158 30.33 21.15 21.89
C SER A 158 29.86 22.03 20.72
N LEU A 159 29.08 21.46 19.80
CA LEU A 159 28.56 22.14 18.61
C LEU A 159 27.01 22.11 18.66
N GLY A 160 26.31 23.16 18.23
CA GLY A 160 24.84 23.15 18.21
C GLY A 160 24.28 22.45 16.97
N GLU A 161 22.99 22.12 16.96
CA GLU A 161 22.28 21.73 15.73
C GLU A 161 21.96 22.97 14.87
N PRO A 162 21.99 22.86 13.53
CA PRO A 162 21.61 23.95 12.65
C PRO A 162 20.09 24.18 12.68
N ILE A 163 19.68 25.44 12.85
CA ILE A 163 18.29 25.83 12.65
C ILE A 163 17.95 25.86 11.16
N SER A 164 16.67 25.81 10.80
CA SER A 164 16.20 25.81 9.40
C SER A 164 16.85 26.92 8.54
N ARG A 165 17.00 28.13 9.10
CA ARG A 165 17.66 29.26 8.45
C ARG A 165 19.15 29.01 8.14
N ASP A 166 19.86 28.32 9.04
CA ASP A 166 21.28 28.00 8.84
C ASP A 166 21.43 26.99 7.69
N VAL A 167 20.55 25.98 7.63
CA VAL A 167 20.51 24.99 6.55
C VAL A 167 20.22 25.66 5.21
N GLU A 168 19.23 26.54 5.15
CA GLU A 168 18.88 27.27 3.92
C GLU A 168 20.05 28.11 3.40
N ARG A 169 20.71 28.88 4.29
CA ARG A 169 21.86 29.70 3.92
C ARG A 169 23.07 28.86 3.51
N TYR A 170 23.35 27.79 4.25
CA TYR A 170 24.42 26.87 3.93
C TYR A 170 24.23 26.28 2.52
N MET A 171 23.03 25.78 2.22
CA MET A 171 22.70 25.27 0.87
C MET A 171 22.74 26.36 -0.20
N TYR A 172 22.30 27.58 0.11
CA TYR A 172 22.42 28.72 -0.80
C TYR A 172 23.88 28.97 -1.21
N TYR A 173 24.82 28.95 -0.26
CA TYR A 173 26.24 29.18 -0.55
C TYR A 173 26.88 28.04 -1.33
N ILE A 174 26.45 26.80 -1.11
CA ILE A 174 26.88 25.66 -1.94
C ILE A 174 26.40 25.84 -3.38
N SER A 175 25.12 26.16 -3.57
CA SER A 175 24.52 26.23 -4.90
C SER A 175 24.93 27.47 -5.70
N ASN A 176 25.03 28.63 -5.03
CA ASN A 176 25.18 29.94 -5.68
C ASN A 176 26.45 30.71 -5.27
N GLY A 177 27.05 30.35 -4.12
CA GLY A 177 28.21 31.08 -3.57
C GLY A 177 29.52 30.81 -4.29
N VAL A 178 29.63 29.67 -4.98
CA VAL A 178 30.81 29.27 -5.75
C VAL A 178 30.44 29.01 -7.21
N GLN A 179 31.03 29.80 -8.11
CA GLN A 179 30.75 29.71 -9.55
C GLN A 179 31.52 28.57 -10.21
N GLU A 180 30.97 27.99 -11.28
CA GLU A 180 31.56 26.80 -11.92
C GLU A 180 32.96 27.05 -12.50
N HIS A 181 33.20 28.21 -13.10
CA HIS A 181 34.53 28.61 -13.58
C HIS A 181 35.56 28.80 -12.44
N MET A 182 35.17 28.74 -11.17
CA MET A 182 36.08 28.78 -10.02
C MET A 182 36.52 27.37 -9.58
N LEU A 183 35.83 26.33 -10.04
CA LEU A 183 36.08 24.95 -9.65
C LEU A 183 37.24 24.35 -10.44
N THR A 184 37.92 23.40 -9.80
CA THR A 184 38.89 22.54 -10.49
C THR A 184 38.12 21.51 -11.30
N PRO A 185 38.31 21.43 -12.63
CA PRO A 185 37.61 20.43 -13.44
C PRO A 185 37.99 19.02 -12.99
N GLN A 186 37.11 18.06 -13.24
CA GLN A 186 37.38 16.67 -12.90
C GLN A 186 38.64 16.18 -13.64
N PRO A 187 39.59 15.51 -12.97
CA PRO A 187 40.75 14.94 -13.64
C PRO A 187 40.34 13.94 -14.73
N ALA A 188 40.85 14.12 -15.95
CA ALA A 188 40.45 13.32 -17.12
C ALA A 188 40.63 11.79 -16.93
N GLN A 189 41.61 11.37 -16.12
CA GLN A 189 41.87 9.96 -15.84
C GLN A 189 40.89 9.34 -14.84
N GLN A 190 40.14 10.13 -14.07
CA GLN A 190 39.27 9.64 -13.01
C GLN A 190 38.15 8.77 -13.59
N ILE A 191 37.47 9.25 -14.64
CA ILE A 191 36.42 8.49 -15.32
C ILE A 191 37.00 7.20 -15.92
N THR A 192 38.18 7.26 -16.55
CA THR A 192 38.85 6.07 -17.07
C THR A 192 39.13 5.04 -15.97
N ASN A 193 39.55 5.48 -14.78
CA ASN A 193 39.82 4.59 -13.66
C ASN A 193 38.53 3.99 -13.09
N ILE A 194 37.44 4.77 -12.99
CA ILE A 194 36.13 4.27 -12.56
C ILE A 194 35.64 3.18 -13.53
N LEU A 195 35.73 3.44 -14.84
CA LEU A 195 35.28 2.50 -15.86
C LEU A 195 36.11 1.20 -15.88
N LYS A 196 37.38 1.24 -15.48
CA LYS A 196 38.22 0.04 -15.34
C LYS A 196 37.79 -0.87 -14.20
N LEU A 197 37.03 -0.38 -13.22
CA LEU A 197 36.49 -1.19 -12.14
C LEU A 197 35.23 -1.96 -12.55
N LEU A 198 34.64 -1.65 -13.72
CA LEU A 198 33.46 -2.31 -14.22
C LEU A 198 33.81 -3.66 -14.88
N PRO A 199 33.13 -4.76 -14.50
CA PRO A 199 33.25 -6.06 -15.18
C PRO A 199 33.01 -5.98 -16.70
N ASN A 200 33.72 -6.80 -17.47
CA ASN A 200 33.71 -6.77 -18.94
C ASN A 200 32.30 -6.89 -19.58
N HIS A 201 31.39 -7.65 -18.96
CA HIS A 201 30.02 -7.80 -19.46
C HIS A 201 29.17 -6.54 -19.33
N LEU A 202 29.60 -5.56 -18.53
CA LEU A 202 28.96 -4.25 -18.37
C LEU A 202 29.59 -3.16 -19.26
N HIS A 203 30.25 -3.54 -20.35
CA HIS A 203 30.71 -2.61 -21.38
C HIS A 203 29.89 -2.68 -22.67
N GLY A 204 28.82 -3.48 -22.69
CA GLY A 204 27.96 -3.66 -23.87
C GLY A 204 27.09 -2.45 -24.21
N ASP A 205 26.60 -2.41 -25.46
CA ASP A 205 25.84 -1.29 -25.99
C ASP A 205 24.45 -1.11 -25.33
N GLU A 206 23.88 -2.19 -24.80
CA GLU A 206 22.54 -2.23 -24.18
C GLU A 206 22.41 -1.31 -22.96
N ILE A 207 23.52 -1.03 -22.27
CA ILE A 207 23.56 -0.21 -21.05
C ILE A 207 24.23 1.15 -21.27
N LEU A 208 24.53 1.52 -22.52
CA LEU A 208 25.16 2.80 -22.83
C LEU A 208 24.33 3.99 -22.34
N GLY A 209 23.00 3.95 -22.49
CA GLY A 209 22.11 4.99 -22.00
C GLY A 209 22.27 5.21 -20.50
N LEU A 210 22.13 4.13 -19.71
CA LEU A 210 22.33 4.16 -18.26
C LEU A 210 23.74 4.63 -17.88
N ARG A 211 24.77 4.18 -18.61
CA ARG A 211 26.16 4.59 -18.37
C ARG A 211 26.35 6.10 -18.57
N VAL A 212 25.74 6.69 -19.59
CA VAL A 212 25.81 8.13 -19.81
C VAL A 212 25.14 8.88 -18.66
N GLU A 213 23.93 8.46 -18.25
CA GLU A 213 23.21 9.06 -17.11
C GLU A 213 24.03 9.00 -15.81
N LEU A 214 24.65 7.85 -15.52
CA LEU A 214 25.50 7.67 -14.34
C LEU A 214 26.78 8.52 -14.40
N LEU A 215 27.38 8.71 -15.58
CA LEU A 215 28.56 9.57 -15.73
C LEU A 215 28.19 11.06 -15.56
N GLU A 216 27.02 11.48 -16.02
CA GLU A 216 26.48 12.80 -15.73
C GLU A 216 26.23 12.99 -14.23
N GLU A 217 25.72 11.96 -13.54
CA GLU A 217 25.59 11.95 -12.08
C GLU A 217 26.93 12.13 -11.38
N VAL A 218 27.95 11.37 -11.77
CA VAL A 218 29.31 11.51 -11.24
C VAL A 218 29.83 12.93 -11.41
N GLN A 219 29.60 13.57 -12.55
CA GLN A 219 30.03 14.95 -12.80
C GLN A 219 29.26 15.96 -11.95
N ARG A 220 27.94 15.78 -11.78
CA ARG A 220 27.10 16.60 -10.90
C ARG A 220 27.57 16.50 -9.45
N ASP A 221 27.82 15.29 -8.97
CA ASP A 221 28.26 15.01 -7.61
C ASP A 221 29.66 15.52 -7.32
N TYR A 222 30.58 15.40 -8.28
CA TYR A 222 31.91 16.00 -8.19
C TYR A 222 31.80 17.53 -8.02
N THR A 223 31.01 18.18 -8.87
CA THR A 223 30.80 19.63 -8.84
C THR A 223 30.20 20.08 -7.52
N PHE A 224 29.16 19.39 -7.04
CA PHE A 224 28.54 19.65 -5.75
C PHE A 224 29.52 19.45 -4.59
N SER A 225 30.27 18.34 -4.58
CA SER A 225 31.20 18.00 -3.51
C SER A 225 32.35 19.00 -3.39
N ILE A 226 32.88 19.51 -4.51
CA ILE A 226 33.91 20.56 -4.48
C ILE A 226 33.34 21.88 -3.96
N ARG A 227 32.14 22.29 -4.42
CA ARG A 227 31.45 23.49 -3.90
C ARG A 227 31.23 23.39 -2.39
N LYS A 228 30.70 22.26 -1.93
CA LYS A 228 30.50 21.96 -0.51
C LYS A 228 31.80 22.03 0.27
N SER A 229 32.86 21.39 -0.22
CA SER A 229 34.17 21.38 0.45
C SER A 229 34.75 22.79 0.62
N ILE A 230 34.59 23.66 -0.39
CA ILE A 230 35.02 25.06 -0.31
C ILE A 230 34.21 25.82 0.75
N VAL A 231 32.88 25.64 0.76
CA VAL A 231 31.99 26.28 1.74
C VAL A 231 32.31 25.79 3.16
N ASP A 232 32.43 24.48 3.37
CA ASP A 232 32.78 23.87 4.65
C ASP A 232 34.09 24.43 5.19
N TYR A 233 35.12 24.48 4.35
CA TYR A 233 36.42 25.02 4.72
C TYR A 233 36.36 26.49 5.13
N ILE A 234 35.59 27.32 4.43
CA ILE A 234 35.41 28.74 4.81
C ILE A 234 34.66 28.83 6.14
N LEU A 235 33.64 28.00 6.34
CA LEU A 235 32.87 27.92 7.57
C LEU A 235 33.63 27.22 8.71
N GLU A 236 34.86 26.74 8.54
CA GLU A 236 35.73 26.41 9.68
C GLU A 236 36.13 27.66 10.48
N ASP A 237 36.14 28.85 9.87
CA ASP A 237 36.42 30.13 10.56
C ASP A 237 35.14 30.63 11.28
N PRO A 238 35.13 30.73 12.63
CA PRO A 238 33.98 31.22 13.38
C PRO A 238 33.57 32.64 13.00
N ASP A 239 34.51 33.46 12.55
CA ASP A 239 34.20 34.83 12.13
C ASP A 239 33.40 34.86 10.81
N GLU A 240 33.69 33.92 9.90
CA GLU A 240 32.95 33.79 8.65
C GLU A 240 31.54 33.24 8.89
N ARG A 241 31.37 32.34 9.88
CA ARG A 241 30.04 31.90 10.34
C ARG A 241 29.17 33.08 10.79
N VAL A 242 29.73 33.97 11.61
CA VAL A 242 29.05 35.19 12.08
C VAL A 242 28.72 36.11 10.89
N ARG A 243 29.69 36.36 9.99
CA ARG A 243 29.51 37.23 8.82
C ARG A 243 28.44 36.72 7.86
N LEU A 244 28.39 35.40 7.64
CA LEU A 244 27.45 34.75 6.71
C LEU A 244 26.12 34.39 7.37
N PHE A 245 25.96 34.72 8.66
CA PHE A 245 24.77 34.45 9.46
C PHE A 245 24.37 32.97 9.50
N ILE A 246 25.38 32.09 9.65
CA ILE A 246 25.24 30.64 9.79
C ILE A 246 25.80 30.26 11.16
N CYS A 247 24.94 29.88 12.10
CA CYS A 247 25.40 29.54 13.46
C CYS A 247 26.00 28.14 13.50
N ASN A 248 25.27 27.13 13.00
CA ASN A 248 25.75 25.75 12.89
C ASN A 248 25.56 25.22 11.47
N ILE A 249 26.30 24.18 11.08
CA ILE A 249 26.17 23.50 9.79
C ILE A 249 25.68 22.07 9.99
N PRO A 250 24.97 21.47 9.01
CA PRO A 250 24.63 20.05 9.03
C PRO A 250 25.88 19.19 9.20
N ARG A 251 25.83 18.26 10.17
CA ARG A 251 26.94 17.34 10.41
C ARG A 251 26.91 16.20 9.39
N PRO A 252 28.07 15.79 8.84
CA PRO A 252 28.14 14.57 8.06
C PRO A 252 27.82 13.37 8.96
N PHE A 253 27.28 12.31 8.36
CA PHE A 253 27.08 11.04 9.07
C PHE A 253 28.45 10.51 9.55
N PRO A 254 28.61 10.15 10.85
CA PRO A 254 29.89 9.74 11.40
C PRO A 254 30.34 8.40 10.81
N TRP A 255 31.57 8.34 10.31
CA TRP A 255 32.17 7.11 9.81
C TRP A 255 32.91 6.39 10.93
N ARG A 256 32.44 5.19 11.28
CA ARG A 256 33.04 4.36 12.32
C ARG A 256 33.90 3.27 11.69
N VAL A 257 35.18 3.26 12.02
CA VAL A 257 36.15 2.29 11.47
C VAL A 257 36.69 1.40 12.58
N ILE A 258 36.18 0.17 12.64
CA ILE A 258 36.67 -0.84 13.59
C ILE A 258 38.03 -1.36 13.11
N ARG A 259 39.02 -1.35 14.00
CA ARG A 259 40.36 -1.90 13.77
C ARG A 259 40.46 -3.30 14.39
N GLY A 260 41.24 -4.16 13.73
CA GLY A 260 41.45 -5.53 14.20
C GLY A 260 42.22 -5.63 15.53
N PRO A 261 42.16 -6.78 16.21
CA PRO A 261 41.52 -8.02 15.76
C PRO A 261 39.99 -8.00 15.91
N VAL A 262 39.29 -8.57 14.92
CA VAL A 262 37.82 -8.74 14.92
C VAL A 262 37.53 -10.23 15.14
N PRO A 263 37.26 -10.67 16.39
CA PRO A 263 37.25 -12.11 16.72
C PRO A 263 36.19 -12.93 15.97
N TRP A 264 35.12 -12.27 15.51
CA TRP A 264 34.01 -12.90 14.80
C TRP A 264 34.19 -12.91 13.27
N SER A 265 35.31 -12.42 12.72
CA SER A 265 35.48 -12.30 11.26
C SER A 265 35.37 -13.65 10.55
N LEU A 266 35.93 -14.71 11.12
CA LEU A 266 35.85 -16.07 10.57
C LEU A 266 34.41 -16.58 10.58
N SER A 267 33.75 -16.51 11.75
CA SER A 267 32.35 -16.91 11.89
C SER A 267 31.42 -16.14 10.94
N TYR A 268 31.66 -14.84 10.74
CA TYR A 268 30.93 -14.04 9.76
C TYR A 268 31.20 -14.51 8.33
N GLN A 269 32.46 -14.75 7.95
CA GLN A 269 32.79 -15.24 6.60
C GLN A 269 32.19 -16.62 6.33
N GLU A 270 32.22 -17.52 7.32
CA GLU A 270 31.59 -18.84 7.25
C GLU A 270 30.07 -18.71 7.07
N ALA A 271 29.39 -17.93 7.92
CA ALA A 271 27.95 -17.70 7.83
C ALA A 271 27.56 -17.02 6.52
N HIS A 272 28.31 -16.00 6.09
CA HIS A 272 28.09 -15.30 4.83
C HIS A 272 28.26 -16.24 3.63
N SER A 273 29.34 -17.04 3.60
CA SER A 273 29.57 -18.02 2.54
C SER A 273 28.45 -19.05 2.50
N TRP A 274 28.03 -19.55 3.66
CA TRP A 274 26.94 -20.50 3.79
C TRP A 274 25.62 -19.90 3.28
N THR A 275 25.21 -18.72 3.75
CA THR A 275 23.99 -18.06 3.27
C THR A 275 24.03 -17.78 1.77
N THR A 276 25.18 -17.36 1.24
CA THR A 276 25.35 -17.08 -0.20
C THR A 276 25.16 -18.35 -1.04
N GLN A 277 25.61 -19.50 -0.55
CA GLN A 277 25.55 -20.77 -1.27
C GLN A 277 24.20 -21.49 -1.16
N HIS A 278 23.49 -21.33 -0.04
CA HIS A 278 22.31 -22.15 0.29
C HIS A 278 20.96 -21.41 0.20
N LEU A 279 20.95 -20.06 0.22
CA LEU A 279 19.68 -19.31 0.27
C LEU A 279 19.11 -18.97 -1.13
N PHE A 280 19.95 -18.93 -2.17
CA PHE A 280 19.57 -18.66 -3.57
C PHE A 280 18.74 -17.38 -3.83
N THR A 281 18.68 -16.44 -2.87
CA THR A 281 17.84 -15.21 -2.97
C THR A 281 18.21 -14.31 -4.15
N ILE A 282 19.46 -14.34 -4.58
CA ILE A 282 19.97 -13.55 -5.71
C ILE A 282 20.00 -14.35 -7.03
N ASN A 283 19.51 -15.59 -7.05
CA ASN A 283 19.47 -16.36 -8.29
C ASN A 283 18.48 -15.72 -9.27
N PRO A 284 18.86 -15.46 -10.54
CA PRO A 284 17.99 -14.80 -11.51
C PRO A 284 16.67 -15.54 -11.78
N MET A 285 16.59 -16.85 -11.53
CA MET A 285 15.35 -17.62 -11.62
C MET A 285 14.28 -17.12 -10.64
N MET A 286 14.65 -16.68 -9.44
CA MET A 286 13.71 -16.12 -8.46
C MET A 286 13.09 -14.83 -8.99
N LEU A 287 13.90 -13.99 -9.65
CA LEU A 287 13.42 -12.77 -10.30
C LEU A 287 12.45 -13.09 -11.44
N LYS A 288 12.78 -14.05 -12.32
CA LYS A 288 11.88 -14.46 -13.41
C LYS A 288 10.53 -14.99 -12.92
N LEU A 289 10.53 -15.79 -11.85
CA LEU A 289 9.30 -16.27 -11.22
C LEU A 289 8.50 -15.12 -10.59
N GLN A 290 9.18 -14.17 -9.95
CA GLN A 290 8.55 -13.00 -9.36
C GLN A 290 7.94 -12.08 -10.42
N ASP A 291 8.66 -11.83 -11.52
CA ASP A 291 8.18 -11.03 -12.65
C ASP A 291 6.94 -11.66 -13.29
N LEU A 292 6.94 -12.98 -13.50
CA LEU A 292 5.77 -13.71 -14.00
C LEU A 292 4.56 -13.50 -13.07
N TRP A 293 4.74 -13.64 -11.76
CA TRP A 293 3.66 -13.42 -10.80
C TRP A 293 3.14 -12.00 -10.84
N ILE A 294 4.03 -11.00 -10.73
CA ILE A 294 3.65 -9.58 -10.66
C ILE A 294 2.87 -9.18 -11.92
N ASN A 295 3.36 -9.55 -13.10
CA ASN A 295 2.79 -9.06 -14.36
C ASN A 295 1.53 -9.82 -14.78
N ASN A 296 1.40 -11.10 -14.43
CA ASN A 296 0.33 -11.94 -14.96
C ASN A 296 -0.70 -12.41 -13.92
N PHE A 297 -0.31 -12.56 -12.64
CA PHE A 297 -1.14 -13.24 -11.63
C PHE A 297 -1.41 -12.42 -10.37
N SER A 298 -0.74 -11.27 -10.17
CA SER A 298 -0.90 -10.44 -8.97
C SER A 298 -2.31 -9.91 -8.73
N SER A 299 -3.10 -9.76 -9.80
CA SER A 299 -4.50 -9.33 -9.76
C SER A 299 -5.50 -10.49 -9.59
N LEU A 300 -5.05 -11.74 -9.63
CA LEU A 300 -5.90 -12.91 -9.42
C LEU A 300 -6.45 -12.93 -8.00
N ARG A 301 -7.71 -13.31 -7.83
CA ARG A 301 -8.41 -13.43 -6.54
C ARG A 301 -9.28 -14.67 -6.55
N PHE A 302 -9.41 -15.34 -5.40
CA PHE A 302 -10.36 -16.44 -5.23
C PHE A 302 -11.82 -15.96 -5.26
N VAL A 303 -12.06 -14.75 -4.78
CA VAL A 303 -13.37 -14.09 -4.85
C VAL A 303 -13.16 -12.67 -5.36
N ARG A 304 -13.78 -12.32 -6.48
CA ARG A 304 -13.74 -10.97 -7.05
C ARG A 304 -14.92 -10.15 -6.54
N THR A 305 -14.65 -9.25 -5.62
CA THR A 305 -15.67 -8.43 -4.95
C THR A 305 -16.38 -7.45 -5.88
N SER A 306 -15.73 -7.06 -6.97
CA SER A 306 -16.34 -6.28 -8.05
C SER A 306 -17.58 -6.96 -8.64
N LEU A 307 -17.65 -8.29 -8.58
CA LEU A 307 -18.84 -9.03 -9.00
C LEU A 307 -20.00 -8.84 -8.05
N PHE A 308 -19.82 -8.58 -6.75
CA PHE A 308 -20.95 -8.23 -5.88
C PHE A 308 -21.51 -6.84 -6.22
N SER A 309 -20.64 -5.89 -6.55
CA SER A 309 -21.06 -4.53 -6.95
C SER A 309 -21.70 -4.50 -8.34
N ALA A 310 -21.21 -5.34 -9.26
CA ALA A 310 -21.69 -5.45 -10.63
C ALA A 310 -22.77 -6.53 -10.84
N CYS A 311 -23.05 -7.38 -9.84
CA CYS A 311 -24.08 -8.41 -9.96
C CYS A 311 -25.44 -7.73 -10.14
N SER A 312 -26.09 -7.97 -11.26
CA SER A 312 -27.50 -7.61 -11.46
C SER A 312 -28.43 -8.38 -10.52
N ASN A 313 -27.95 -9.46 -9.90
CA ASN A 313 -28.78 -10.46 -9.22
C ASN A 313 -28.72 -10.38 -7.69
N LEU A 314 -28.16 -9.32 -7.10
CA LEU A 314 -28.33 -9.08 -5.65
C LEU A 314 -29.76 -8.63 -5.34
N PRO A 315 -30.37 -9.08 -4.22
CA PRO A 315 -29.82 -9.97 -3.19
C PRO A 315 -29.85 -11.45 -3.56
N LEU A 316 -28.92 -12.25 -3.00
CA LEU A 316 -28.79 -13.69 -3.27
C LEU A 316 -29.33 -14.55 -2.13
N LEU A 317 -29.92 -15.71 -2.45
CA LEU A 317 -30.17 -16.73 -1.42
C LEU A 317 -28.83 -17.22 -0.85
N PRO A 318 -28.74 -17.59 0.45
CA PRO A 318 -27.48 -18.09 1.02
C PRO A 318 -26.87 -19.28 0.25
N ALA A 319 -27.71 -20.19 -0.27
CA ALA A 319 -27.25 -21.30 -1.10
C ALA A 319 -26.64 -20.82 -2.46
N GLU A 320 -27.14 -19.73 -3.02
CA GLU A 320 -26.60 -19.13 -4.25
C GLU A 320 -25.28 -18.41 -3.98
N LEU A 321 -25.18 -17.68 -2.87
CA LEU A 321 -23.92 -17.08 -2.43
C LEU A 321 -22.85 -18.15 -2.22
N GLN A 322 -23.20 -19.26 -1.54
CA GLN A 322 -22.30 -20.39 -1.37
C GLN A 322 -21.81 -20.91 -2.72
N LYS A 323 -22.72 -21.24 -3.64
CA LYS A 323 -22.37 -21.72 -4.99
C LYS A 323 -21.49 -20.73 -5.75
N LEU A 324 -21.78 -19.44 -5.67
CA LEU A 324 -21.01 -18.38 -6.33
C LEU A 324 -19.56 -18.36 -5.82
N VAL A 325 -19.36 -18.38 -4.49
CA VAL A 325 -18.03 -18.40 -3.89
C VAL A 325 -17.27 -19.66 -4.29
N HIS A 326 -17.91 -20.84 -4.22
CA HIS A 326 -17.29 -22.10 -4.60
C HIS A 326 -16.88 -22.11 -6.08
N SER A 327 -17.75 -21.63 -6.97
CA SER A 327 -17.45 -21.54 -8.40
C SER A 327 -16.27 -20.61 -8.68
N GLN A 328 -16.23 -19.43 -8.06
CA GLN A 328 -15.11 -18.50 -8.25
C GLN A 328 -13.82 -19.06 -7.70
N CYS A 329 -13.88 -19.71 -6.53
CA CYS A 329 -12.72 -20.34 -5.93
C CYS A 329 -12.16 -21.46 -6.81
N GLN A 330 -13.05 -22.26 -7.42
CA GLN A 330 -12.68 -23.31 -8.36
C GLN A 330 -12.03 -22.73 -9.61
N THR A 331 -12.62 -21.68 -10.22
CA THR A 331 -12.03 -21.02 -11.40
C THR A 331 -10.63 -20.47 -11.10
N ALA A 332 -10.43 -19.82 -9.94
CA ALA A 332 -9.12 -19.34 -9.54
C ALA A 332 -8.14 -20.49 -9.26
N ARG A 333 -8.60 -21.59 -8.65
CA ARG A 333 -7.79 -22.81 -8.47
C ARG A 333 -7.38 -23.42 -9.80
N ASP A 334 -8.28 -23.49 -10.77
CA ASP A 334 -8.02 -24.01 -12.11
C ASP A 334 -6.99 -23.15 -12.85
N GLU A 335 -7.07 -21.82 -12.73
CA GLU A 335 -6.05 -20.90 -13.27
C GLU A 335 -4.67 -21.15 -12.62
N LEU A 336 -4.63 -21.39 -11.31
CA LEU A 336 -3.38 -21.69 -10.62
C LEU A 336 -2.78 -23.03 -11.08
N VAL A 337 -3.59 -24.09 -11.17
CA VAL A 337 -3.15 -25.45 -11.50
C VAL A 337 -2.82 -25.59 -12.99
N ASN A 338 -3.66 -25.06 -13.87
CA ASN A 338 -3.57 -25.30 -15.31
C ASN A 338 -2.77 -24.22 -16.05
N THR A 339 -2.52 -23.06 -15.42
CA THR A 339 -1.84 -21.94 -16.07
C THR A 339 -0.63 -21.46 -15.28
N TRP A 340 -0.80 -21.03 -14.02
CA TRP A 340 0.31 -20.46 -13.26
C TRP A 340 1.48 -21.43 -13.02
N ILE A 341 1.22 -22.61 -12.44
CA ILE A 341 2.29 -23.59 -12.14
C ILE A 341 2.95 -24.10 -13.44
N PRO A 342 2.19 -24.44 -14.52
CA PRO A 342 2.78 -24.76 -15.82
C PRO A 342 3.61 -23.63 -16.43
N CYS A 343 3.18 -22.36 -16.31
CA CYS A 343 3.98 -21.21 -16.74
C CYS A 343 5.28 -21.10 -15.92
N CYS A 344 5.24 -21.32 -14.60
CA CYS A 344 6.44 -21.41 -13.78
C CYS A 344 7.36 -22.53 -14.29
N ALA A 345 6.83 -23.73 -14.56
CA ALA A 345 7.61 -24.85 -15.09
C ALA A 345 8.24 -24.53 -16.45
N SER A 346 7.53 -23.81 -17.32
CA SER A 346 8.05 -23.38 -18.61
C SER A 346 9.28 -22.46 -18.49
N LEU A 347 9.35 -21.61 -17.47
CA LEU A 347 10.54 -20.79 -17.20
C LEU A 347 11.77 -21.65 -16.91
N PHE A 348 11.62 -22.77 -16.19
CA PHE A 348 12.73 -23.70 -15.96
C PHE A 348 13.16 -24.40 -17.25
N VAL A 349 12.25 -24.62 -18.20
CA VAL A 349 12.60 -25.17 -19.53
C VAL A 349 13.29 -24.13 -20.41
N THR A 350 12.89 -22.86 -20.34
CA THR A 350 13.48 -21.76 -21.13
C THR A 350 14.87 -21.38 -20.62
N PHE A 351 15.05 -21.29 -19.30
CA PHE A 351 16.27 -20.79 -18.68
C PHE A 351 17.09 -21.90 -18.01
N LYS A 352 17.30 -23.02 -18.71
CA LYS A 352 18.01 -24.20 -18.18
C LYS A 352 19.40 -23.86 -17.64
N ASP A 353 20.13 -22.97 -18.31
CA ASP A 353 21.50 -22.62 -17.93
C ASP A 353 21.61 -21.99 -16.54
N LEU A 354 20.51 -21.42 -16.01
CA LEU A 354 20.50 -20.73 -14.71
C LEU A 354 20.35 -21.67 -13.50
N TRP A 355 19.92 -22.92 -13.72
CA TRP A 355 19.62 -23.86 -12.63
C TRP A 355 20.11 -25.27 -12.88
N LEU A 356 20.22 -25.71 -14.14
CA LEU A 356 20.66 -27.06 -14.48
C LEU A 356 22.07 -27.39 -13.96
N PRO A 357 23.04 -26.45 -13.90
CA PRO A 357 24.34 -26.72 -13.25
C PRO A 357 24.26 -27.03 -11.76
N LEU A 358 23.13 -26.73 -11.10
CA LEU A 358 22.89 -27.07 -9.69
C LEU A 358 22.40 -28.52 -9.51
N VAL A 359 21.98 -29.17 -10.61
CA VAL A 359 21.53 -30.56 -10.65
C VAL A 359 22.68 -31.43 -11.19
N PRO A 360 23.11 -32.47 -10.47
CA PRO A 360 24.25 -33.26 -10.90
C PRO A 360 23.82 -34.27 -11.97
N GLU A 361 24.80 -34.75 -12.71
CA GLU A 361 24.61 -35.74 -13.79
C GLU A 361 24.51 -37.20 -13.28
N SER A 362 24.61 -37.44 -11.96
CA SER A 362 24.72 -38.78 -11.36
C SER A 362 23.73 -38.99 -10.20
N ASP A 363 23.02 -40.13 -10.24
CA ASP A 363 21.97 -40.54 -9.28
C ASP A 363 22.48 -40.85 -7.86
N HIS A 364 23.79 -40.99 -7.65
CA HIS A 364 24.36 -41.45 -6.38
C HIS A 364 24.58 -40.34 -5.34
N VAL A 365 24.39 -39.08 -5.73
CA VAL A 365 24.41 -37.92 -4.83
C VAL A 365 23.30 -36.98 -5.27
N ALA A 366 22.10 -37.09 -4.70
CA ALA A 366 21.18 -35.95 -4.75
C ALA A 366 21.87 -34.83 -3.98
N PRO A 367 22.38 -33.75 -4.63
CA PRO A 367 23.12 -32.75 -3.91
C PRO A 367 22.07 -31.93 -3.21
N VAL A 368 22.26 -31.81 -1.90
CA VAL A 368 21.51 -30.95 -1.00
C VAL A 368 21.19 -29.59 -1.66
N THR A 369 22.12 -29.07 -2.48
CA THR A 369 22.02 -27.86 -3.30
C THR A 369 20.79 -27.77 -4.23
N ALA A 370 20.43 -28.82 -4.97
CA ALA A 370 19.28 -28.79 -5.88
C ALA A 370 17.96 -28.78 -5.10
N GLN A 371 17.90 -29.56 -4.02
CA GLN A 371 16.75 -29.61 -3.13
C GLN A 371 16.54 -28.27 -2.39
N GLU A 372 17.63 -27.64 -1.92
CA GLU A 372 17.60 -26.32 -1.32
C GLU A 372 17.14 -25.25 -2.32
N PHE A 373 17.63 -25.31 -3.55
CA PHE A 373 17.20 -24.41 -4.62
C PHE A 373 15.69 -24.50 -4.87
N PHE A 374 15.15 -25.70 -5.09
CA PHE A 374 13.70 -25.87 -5.28
C PHE A 374 12.90 -25.57 -4.00
N SER A 375 13.51 -25.68 -2.82
CA SER A 375 12.88 -25.24 -1.57
C SER A 375 12.79 -23.72 -1.48
N CYS A 376 13.79 -22.98 -1.99
CA CYS A 376 13.70 -21.54 -2.18
C CYS A 376 12.62 -21.16 -3.20
N VAL A 377 12.56 -21.86 -4.34
CA VAL A 377 11.49 -21.67 -5.34
C VAL A 377 10.12 -21.86 -4.70
N ALA A 378 9.94 -22.96 -3.96
CA ALA A 378 8.69 -23.28 -3.30
C ALA A 378 8.34 -22.24 -2.22
N ALA A 379 9.33 -21.72 -1.48
CA ALA A 379 9.11 -20.65 -0.52
C ALA A 379 8.62 -19.36 -1.21
N LEU A 380 9.23 -18.97 -2.33
CA LEU A 380 8.80 -17.82 -3.12
C LEU A 380 7.36 -17.98 -3.65
N MET A 381 7.08 -19.10 -4.32
CA MET A 381 5.74 -19.39 -4.83
C MET A 381 4.70 -19.52 -3.71
N SER A 382 5.10 -20.04 -2.54
CA SER A 382 4.23 -20.09 -1.35
C SER A 382 3.91 -18.68 -0.85
N LEU A 383 4.87 -17.75 -0.83
CA LEU A 383 4.61 -16.36 -0.45
C LEU A 383 3.64 -15.66 -1.41
N GLN A 384 3.80 -15.90 -2.71
CA GLN A 384 2.88 -15.41 -3.75
C GLN A 384 1.46 -15.94 -3.53
N LEU A 385 1.30 -17.25 -3.35
CA LEU A 385 0.02 -17.88 -3.07
C LEU A 385 -0.61 -17.37 -1.76
N ARG A 386 0.18 -17.21 -0.70
CA ARG A 386 -0.28 -16.65 0.57
C ARG A 386 -0.77 -15.21 0.42
N SER A 387 -0.08 -14.40 -0.38
CA SER A 387 -0.49 -13.03 -0.70
C SER A 387 -1.84 -13.00 -1.43
N LEU A 388 -2.06 -13.90 -2.39
CA LEU A 388 -3.33 -14.03 -3.10
C LEU A 388 -4.47 -14.40 -2.15
N VAL A 389 -4.29 -15.38 -1.26
CA VAL A 389 -5.31 -15.76 -0.27
C VAL A 389 -5.59 -14.62 0.69
N SER A 390 -4.55 -14.00 1.25
CA SER A 390 -4.69 -12.86 2.16
C SER A 390 -5.46 -11.72 1.51
N SER A 391 -5.13 -11.37 0.26
CA SER A 391 -5.84 -10.33 -0.49
C SER A 391 -7.29 -10.72 -0.73
N SER A 392 -7.58 -11.97 -1.12
CA SER A 392 -8.95 -12.44 -1.37
C SER A 392 -9.84 -12.41 -0.11
N LEU A 393 -9.27 -12.74 1.06
CA LEU A 393 -10.00 -12.69 2.33
C LEU A 393 -10.27 -11.25 2.78
N HIS A 394 -9.31 -10.33 2.58
CA HIS A 394 -9.53 -8.90 2.85
C HIS A 394 -10.56 -8.32 1.90
N ASP A 395 -10.48 -8.63 0.60
CA ASP A 395 -11.44 -8.18 -0.41
C ASP A 395 -12.88 -8.64 -0.10
N LEU A 396 -13.05 -9.83 0.50
CA LEU A 396 -14.37 -10.31 0.97
C LEU A 396 -14.81 -9.61 2.27
N LEU A 397 -13.91 -9.35 3.21
CA LEU A 397 -14.25 -8.57 4.40
C LEU A 397 -14.67 -7.14 4.03
N ASP A 398 -13.95 -6.54 3.09
CA ASP A 398 -14.18 -5.17 2.64
C ASP A 398 -15.58 -5.01 2.01
N SER A 399 -16.12 -6.00 1.27
CA SER A 399 -17.54 -5.92 0.86
C SER A 399 -18.52 -5.95 2.02
N LEU A 400 -18.20 -6.67 3.10
CA LEU A 400 -19.06 -6.70 4.27
C LEU A 400 -19.02 -5.37 5.04
N THR A 401 -17.92 -4.63 4.97
CA THR A 401 -17.81 -3.32 5.65
C THR A 401 -18.85 -2.29 5.19
N LEU A 402 -19.45 -2.47 4.00
CA LEU A 402 -20.59 -1.68 3.53
C LEU A 402 -21.78 -1.71 4.52
N TYR A 403 -21.91 -2.77 5.30
CA TYR A 403 -23.00 -3.01 6.25
C TYR A 403 -22.60 -2.78 7.72
N GLN A 404 -21.44 -2.17 7.99
CA GLN A 404 -20.89 -2.04 9.35
C GLN A 404 -21.77 -1.25 10.35
N ASN A 405 -22.67 -0.41 9.84
CA ASN A 405 -23.59 0.40 10.65
C ASN A 405 -24.77 -0.41 11.20
N GLY A 406 -24.97 -1.64 10.74
CA GLY A 406 -26.08 -2.49 11.14
C GLY A 406 -27.41 -2.11 10.51
N ASN A 407 -28.48 -2.73 11.00
CA ASN A 407 -29.85 -2.54 10.49
C ASN A 407 -30.91 -2.38 11.58
N ASP A 408 -30.52 -1.82 12.73
CA ASP A 408 -31.47 -1.40 13.74
C ASP A 408 -32.24 -0.16 13.24
N PHE A 409 -33.53 -0.32 12.96
CA PHE A 409 -34.39 0.76 12.47
C PHE A 409 -35.19 1.49 13.56
N GLY A 410 -34.98 1.17 14.84
CA GLY A 410 -35.76 1.77 15.95
C GLY A 410 -37.20 1.25 16.01
N GLU A 411 -38.17 2.17 16.14
CA GLU A 411 -39.59 1.85 16.38
C GLU A 411 -40.37 1.55 15.10
N SER A 412 -40.07 2.23 13.99
CA SER A 412 -40.79 2.10 12.72
C SER A 412 -39.83 1.99 11.55
N PHE A 413 -40.11 1.08 10.62
CA PHE A 413 -39.34 0.89 9.40
C PHE A 413 -39.74 1.90 8.32
N GLU A 414 -38.74 2.56 7.72
CA GLU A 414 -38.91 3.50 6.60
C GLU A 414 -38.16 3.01 5.34
N ASP A 415 -38.79 3.14 4.16
CA ASP A 415 -38.34 2.51 2.91
C ASP A 415 -36.99 3.00 2.37
N LEU A 416 -36.49 4.14 2.84
CA LEU A 416 -35.20 4.73 2.40
C LEU A 416 -34.14 4.76 3.51
N GLN A 417 -34.38 4.05 4.62
CA GLN A 417 -33.47 4.04 5.76
C GLN A 417 -32.16 3.30 5.47
N PHE A 418 -32.20 2.28 4.61
CA PHE A 418 -31.03 1.52 4.16
C PHE A 418 -30.90 1.63 2.64
N THR A 419 -29.90 2.39 2.19
CA THR A 419 -29.67 2.65 0.76
C THR A 419 -28.67 1.66 0.13
N GLN A 420 -28.03 0.82 0.95
CA GLN A 420 -27.12 -0.22 0.48
C GLN A 420 -27.92 -1.34 -0.20
N ARG A 421 -27.40 -1.91 -1.29
CA ARG A 421 -27.99 -3.10 -1.90
C ARG A 421 -27.85 -4.28 -0.94
N PRO A 422 -28.93 -5.03 -0.63
CA PRO A 422 -28.81 -6.16 0.27
C PRO A 422 -27.99 -7.32 -0.32
N LEU A 423 -27.30 -8.04 0.56
CA LEU A 423 -26.45 -9.16 0.21
C LEU A 423 -27.25 -10.46 0.16
N LEU A 424 -28.04 -10.71 1.22
CA LEU A 424 -28.73 -11.98 1.45
C LEU A 424 -30.25 -11.81 1.37
N LEU A 425 -30.89 -12.64 0.55
CA LEU A 425 -32.35 -12.80 0.52
C LEU A 425 -32.75 -13.93 1.47
N VAL A 426 -33.65 -13.66 2.40
CA VAL A 426 -34.22 -14.65 3.32
C VAL A 426 -35.74 -14.57 3.28
N LYS A 427 -36.40 -15.73 3.37
CA LYS A 427 -37.86 -15.84 3.25
C LYS A 427 -38.50 -15.96 4.62
N LEU A 428 -39.67 -15.37 4.80
CA LEU A 428 -40.47 -15.57 6.00
C LEU A 428 -41.39 -16.77 5.81
N LYS A 429 -41.45 -17.66 6.80
CA LYS A 429 -42.35 -18.82 6.81
C LYS A 429 -43.04 -18.96 8.17
N VAL A 430 -44.09 -19.78 8.20
CA VAL A 430 -44.76 -20.16 9.44
C VAL A 430 -44.20 -21.49 9.92
N GLU A 431 -43.55 -21.50 11.09
CA GLU A 431 -43.14 -22.70 11.81
C GLU A 431 -43.79 -22.71 13.19
N GLU A 432 -44.39 -23.83 13.59
CA GLU A 432 -44.98 -24.01 14.92
C GLU A 432 -45.94 -22.87 15.35
N SER A 433 -46.74 -22.36 14.41
CA SER A 433 -47.66 -21.21 14.61
C SER A 433 -46.97 -19.86 14.87
N ARG A 434 -45.71 -19.71 14.48
CA ARG A 434 -44.94 -18.46 14.58
C ARG A 434 -44.27 -18.14 13.25
N VAL A 435 -44.05 -16.85 12.98
CA VAL A 435 -43.27 -16.42 11.82
C VAL A 435 -41.78 -16.54 12.12
N SER A 436 -41.06 -17.27 11.27
CA SER A 436 -39.62 -17.51 11.35
C SER A 436 -38.92 -17.14 10.04
N ILE A 437 -37.61 -16.88 10.12
CA ILE A 437 -36.76 -16.50 8.98
C ILE A 437 -36.08 -17.77 8.45
N HIS A 438 -36.19 -18.00 7.14
CA HIS A 438 -35.60 -19.14 6.45
C HIS A 438 -34.72 -18.74 5.26
N PRO A 439 -33.48 -19.25 5.18
CA PRO A 439 -32.78 -20.00 6.21
C PRO A 439 -32.55 -19.15 7.48
N SER A 440 -32.29 -19.81 8.61
CA SER A 440 -32.13 -19.12 9.89
C SER A 440 -30.93 -18.17 9.86
N VAL A 441 -30.91 -17.19 10.77
CA VAL A 441 -29.79 -16.25 10.89
C VAL A 441 -28.47 -16.99 11.17
N SER A 442 -28.49 -18.09 11.93
CA SER A 442 -27.30 -18.91 12.17
C SER A 442 -26.83 -19.63 10.89
N GLN A 443 -27.75 -20.19 10.12
CA GLN A 443 -27.43 -20.82 8.83
C GLN A 443 -26.85 -19.81 7.83
N CYS A 444 -27.35 -18.57 7.84
CA CYS A 444 -26.79 -17.48 7.04
C CYS A 444 -25.34 -17.16 7.45
N TRP A 445 -25.05 -17.12 8.75
CA TRP A 445 -23.70 -16.95 9.25
C TRP A 445 -22.79 -18.11 8.85
N ASP A 446 -23.26 -19.36 8.97
CA ASP A 446 -22.49 -20.55 8.61
C ASP A 446 -22.06 -20.50 7.13
N VAL A 447 -22.92 -20.03 6.23
CA VAL A 447 -22.59 -19.83 4.82
C VAL A 447 -21.48 -18.78 4.63
N LEU A 448 -21.57 -17.63 5.31
CA LEU A 448 -20.53 -16.60 5.23
C LEU A 448 -19.21 -17.09 5.83
N GLN A 449 -19.24 -17.73 7.00
CA GLN A 449 -18.07 -18.33 7.63
C GLN A 449 -17.41 -19.37 6.72
N GLN A 450 -18.22 -20.25 6.11
CA GLN A 450 -17.74 -21.24 5.16
C GLN A 450 -17.09 -20.59 3.93
N ALA A 451 -17.55 -19.42 3.49
CA ALA A 451 -16.90 -18.70 2.38
C ALA A 451 -15.44 -18.34 2.69
N PHE A 452 -15.15 -17.77 3.88
CA PHE A 452 -13.77 -17.46 4.30
C PHE A 452 -12.91 -18.72 4.42
N VAL A 453 -13.44 -19.77 5.04
CA VAL A 453 -12.74 -21.06 5.20
C VAL A 453 -12.48 -21.70 3.84
N HIS A 454 -13.46 -21.63 2.94
CA HIS A 454 -13.36 -22.22 1.60
C HIS A 454 -12.24 -21.54 0.81
N ILE A 455 -12.17 -20.21 0.79
CA ILE A 455 -11.09 -19.45 0.14
C ILE A 455 -9.70 -19.94 0.59
N ALA A 456 -9.49 -20.09 1.90
CA ALA A 456 -8.21 -20.59 2.43
C ALA A 456 -7.94 -22.05 2.01
N SER A 457 -8.97 -22.91 2.04
CA SER A 457 -8.86 -24.31 1.65
C SER A 457 -8.61 -24.50 0.15
N SER A 458 -9.12 -23.61 -0.71
CA SER A 458 -9.00 -23.71 -2.17
C SER A 458 -7.55 -23.54 -2.65
N ALA A 459 -6.69 -22.92 -1.84
CA ALA A 459 -5.27 -22.77 -2.11
C ALA A 459 -4.41 -23.94 -1.59
N GLN A 460 -5.00 -24.92 -0.89
CA GLN A 460 -4.26 -26.06 -0.35
C GLN A 460 -4.02 -27.15 -1.39
N ASN A 461 -2.97 -27.93 -1.16
CA ASN A 461 -2.58 -29.08 -1.97
C ASN A 461 -2.23 -28.73 -3.43
N LEU A 462 -1.72 -27.52 -3.68
CA LEU A 462 -1.12 -27.17 -4.96
C LEU A 462 0.28 -27.78 -5.05
N PRO A 463 0.63 -28.48 -6.13
CA PRO A 463 1.93 -29.12 -6.28
C PRO A 463 3.03 -28.07 -6.40
N ARG A 464 4.24 -28.40 -5.92
CA ARG A 464 5.41 -27.58 -6.21
C ARG A 464 5.80 -27.72 -7.69
N VAL A 465 6.46 -26.71 -8.24
CA VAL A 465 6.81 -26.66 -9.67
C VAL A 465 7.69 -27.83 -10.12
N GLU A 466 8.57 -28.32 -9.25
CA GLU A 466 9.43 -29.47 -9.54
C GLU A 466 8.67 -30.78 -9.71
N CYS A 467 7.44 -30.91 -9.20
CA CYS A 467 6.59 -32.07 -9.49
C CYS A 467 6.10 -32.08 -10.94
N ILE A 468 6.11 -30.92 -11.62
CA ILE A 468 5.83 -30.83 -13.05
C ILE A 468 7.11 -31.07 -13.86
N ILE A 469 8.25 -30.56 -13.38
CA ILE A 469 9.55 -30.69 -14.08
C ILE A 469 10.07 -32.13 -14.00
N PHE A 470 9.91 -32.80 -12.86
CA PHE A 470 10.37 -34.16 -12.59
C PHE A 470 9.18 -35.07 -12.26
N PRO A 471 8.70 -35.87 -13.23
CA PRO A 471 7.57 -36.79 -13.04
C PRO A 471 7.77 -37.75 -11.85
N GLU A 472 9.01 -38.11 -11.54
CA GLU A 472 9.39 -39.02 -10.44
C GLU A 472 9.08 -38.44 -9.05
N LEU A 473 8.86 -37.13 -8.95
CA LEU A 473 8.54 -36.44 -7.70
C LEU A 473 7.03 -36.28 -7.47
N GLN A 474 6.18 -36.65 -8.42
CA GLN A 474 4.72 -36.52 -8.27
C GLN A 474 4.19 -37.36 -7.10
N ASP A 475 4.74 -38.56 -6.90
CA ASP A 475 4.32 -39.48 -5.85
C ASP A 475 4.76 -39.05 -4.43
N LYS A 476 5.64 -38.04 -4.31
CA LYS A 476 6.16 -37.57 -3.02
C LYS A 476 5.25 -36.57 -2.30
N GLY A 477 4.15 -36.14 -2.92
CA GLY A 477 3.16 -35.26 -2.30
C GLY A 477 3.69 -33.87 -1.89
N LEU A 478 4.69 -33.35 -2.62
CA LEU A 478 5.29 -32.06 -2.28
C LEU A 478 4.39 -30.90 -2.70
N THR A 479 3.90 -30.13 -1.72
CA THR A 479 2.91 -29.06 -1.93
C THR A 479 3.43 -27.70 -1.51
N LEU A 480 2.88 -26.65 -2.13
CA LEU A 480 3.09 -25.26 -1.75
C LEU A 480 2.38 -24.96 -0.42
N ARG A 481 2.99 -24.10 0.39
CA ARG A 481 2.42 -23.67 1.67
C ARG A 481 1.52 -22.46 1.43
N SER A 482 0.24 -22.59 1.77
CA SER A 482 -0.73 -21.50 1.73
C SER A 482 -1.16 -21.06 3.12
N VAL A 483 -2.04 -20.04 3.19
CA VAL A 483 -2.73 -19.66 4.43
C VAL A 483 -3.70 -20.78 4.80
N ARG A 484 -3.58 -21.29 6.03
CA ARG A 484 -4.50 -22.32 6.54
C ARG A 484 -5.70 -21.70 7.24
N PRO A 485 -6.87 -22.39 7.27
CA PRO A 485 -8.05 -21.92 8.00
C PRO A 485 -7.84 -21.69 9.51
N ASP A 486 -6.87 -22.39 10.11
CA ASP A 486 -6.53 -22.29 11.54
C ASP A 486 -5.58 -21.13 11.88
N GLU A 487 -5.08 -20.37 10.90
CA GLU A 487 -4.17 -19.24 11.15
C GLU A 487 -4.89 -18.05 11.79
N SER A 488 -4.16 -17.29 12.62
CA SER A 488 -4.68 -16.09 13.31
C SER A 488 -5.25 -15.07 12.32
N LEU A 489 -4.63 -14.91 11.16
CA LEU A 489 -5.13 -14.05 10.08
C LEU A 489 -6.59 -14.35 9.73
N VAL A 490 -6.95 -15.62 9.55
CA VAL A 490 -8.32 -16.03 9.17
C VAL A 490 -9.27 -15.83 10.34
N SER A 491 -8.84 -16.20 11.55
CA SER A 491 -9.60 -16.00 12.78
C SER A 491 -9.93 -14.52 13.03
N ASP A 492 -8.96 -13.64 12.86
CA ASP A 492 -9.10 -12.20 13.06
C ASP A 492 -10.07 -11.60 12.03
N LEU A 493 -9.96 -12.00 10.76
CA LEU A 493 -10.89 -11.55 9.71
C LEU A 493 -12.32 -12.08 9.94
N LEU A 494 -12.46 -13.33 10.36
CA LEU A 494 -13.76 -13.91 10.73
C LEU A 494 -14.39 -13.19 11.92
N SER A 495 -13.61 -12.81 12.93
CA SER A 495 -14.11 -12.06 14.09
C SER A 495 -14.70 -10.70 13.67
N ARG A 496 -13.98 -9.96 12.81
CA ARG A 496 -14.44 -8.68 12.27
C ARG A 496 -15.69 -8.85 11.40
N ALA A 497 -15.74 -9.88 10.56
CA ALA A 497 -16.92 -10.20 9.76
C ALA A 497 -18.14 -10.54 10.65
N ARG A 498 -17.91 -11.25 11.76
CA ARG A 498 -18.96 -11.63 12.72
C ARG A 498 -19.56 -10.41 13.42
N ASP A 499 -18.73 -9.45 13.83
CA ASP A 499 -19.19 -8.22 14.46
C ASP A 499 -20.09 -7.41 13.51
N ILE A 500 -19.72 -7.33 12.24
CA ILE A 500 -20.54 -6.68 11.20
C ILE A 500 -21.86 -7.45 11.02
N PHE A 501 -21.80 -8.77 10.90
CA PHE A 501 -22.98 -9.61 10.71
C PHE A 501 -23.97 -9.49 11.88
N GLN A 502 -23.50 -9.53 13.13
CA GLN A 502 -24.34 -9.41 14.33
C GLN A 502 -25.10 -8.08 14.39
N LYS A 503 -24.49 -6.97 13.99
CA LYS A 503 -25.19 -5.68 13.89
C LYS A 503 -26.32 -5.69 12.86
N ASN A 504 -26.27 -6.62 11.90
CA ASN A 504 -27.28 -6.79 10.86
C ASN A 504 -28.33 -7.87 11.20
N THR A 505 -28.33 -8.47 12.39
CA THR A 505 -29.37 -9.44 12.76
C THR A 505 -30.58 -8.80 13.44
N VAL A 506 -30.43 -7.57 13.94
CA VAL A 506 -31.45 -6.88 14.76
C VAL A 506 -32.68 -6.51 13.93
N GLY A 507 -32.48 -5.94 12.73
CA GLY A 507 -33.56 -5.55 11.83
C GLY A 507 -34.49 -6.70 11.48
N PRO A 508 -33.99 -7.83 10.92
CA PRO A 508 -34.79 -8.99 10.57
C PRO A 508 -35.62 -9.51 11.75
N GLN A 509 -35.02 -9.61 12.93
CA GLN A 509 -35.70 -10.09 14.14
C GLN A 509 -36.81 -9.13 14.58
N ARG A 510 -36.56 -7.82 14.56
CA ARG A 510 -37.54 -6.81 14.94
C ARG A 510 -38.69 -6.72 13.94
N TYR A 511 -38.42 -6.90 12.65
CA TYR A 511 -39.47 -6.86 11.63
C TYR A 511 -40.51 -7.99 11.79
N LEU A 512 -40.15 -9.10 12.45
CA LEU A 512 -41.12 -10.15 12.81
C LEU A 512 -42.23 -9.63 13.74
N ASP A 513 -41.98 -8.56 14.50
CA ASP A 513 -42.97 -7.97 15.40
C ASP A 513 -44.18 -7.39 14.65
N VAL A 514 -44.00 -6.97 13.39
CA VAL A 514 -45.09 -6.53 12.51
C VAL A 514 -46.14 -7.63 12.36
N TYR A 515 -45.71 -8.90 12.32
CA TYR A 515 -46.59 -10.03 12.14
C TYR A 515 -47.22 -10.56 13.44
N LYS A 516 -46.78 -10.10 14.62
CA LYS A 516 -47.38 -10.49 15.90
C LYS A 516 -48.86 -10.11 16.00
N LYS A 517 -49.29 -9.03 15.33
CA LYS A 517 -50.70 -8.61 15.25
C LYS A 517 -51.60 -9.72 14.67
N TYR A 518 -51.04 -10.60 13.84
CA TYR A 518 -51.76 -11.67 13.13
C TYR A 518 -51.55 -13.05 13.78
N SER A 519 -51.03 -13.12 15.03
CA SER A 519 -50.78 -14.38 15.74
C SER A 519 -52.01 -15.26 15.85
N ASN A 520 -53.19 -14.66 16.01
CA ASN A 520 -54.46 -15.37 16.16
C ASN A 520 -54.85 -16.17 14.90
N LEU A 521 -54.34 -15.78 13.72
CA LEU A 521 -54.50 -16.52 12.48
C LEU A 521 -53.50 -17.68 12.39
N LEU A 522 -52.36 -17.54 13.06
CA LEU A 522 -51.29 -18.53 13.08
C LEU A 522 -51.62 -19.66 14.05
N ASP A 523 -52.11 -19.32 15.24
CA ASP A 523 -52.68 -20.25 16.20
C ASP A 523 -54.15 -20.59 15.87
N THR A 524 -54.69 -21.67 16.42
CA THR A 524 -56.08 -22.08 16.11
C THR A 524 -57.14 -21.16 16.73
N SER A 525 -56.75 -20.08 17.41
CA SER A 525 -57.64 -19.24 18.19
C SER A 525 -58.65 -18.49 17.34
N ALA A 526 -58.25 -17.91 16.20
CA ALA A 526 -59.22 -17.21 15.33
C ALA A 526 -60.30 -18.16 14.79
N ARG A 527 -59.92 -19.40 14.47
CA ARG A 527 -60.88 -20.44 14.06
C ARG A 527 -61.82 -20.81 15.20
N GLN A 528 -61.30 -20.98 16.41
CA GLN A 528 -62.12 -21.28 17.59
C GLN A 528 -63.06 -20.13 17.94
N GLU A 529 -62.61 -18.88 17.82
CA GLU A 529 -63.42 -17.69 18.06
C GLU A 529 -64.58 -17.62 17.06
N VAL A 530 -64.32 -17.87 15.78
CA VAL A 530 -65.38 -17.96 14.75
C VAL A 530 -66.34 -19.12 15.05
N LEU A 531 -65.85 -20.31 15.42
CA LEU A 531 -66.71 -21.44 15.78
C LEU A 531 -67.55 -21.18 17.03
N SER A 532 -67.02 -20.45 18.01
CA SER A 532 -67.76 -20.05 19.20
C SER A 532 -68.88 -19.06 18.87
N PHE A 533 -68.59 -18.09 18.00
CA PHE A 533 -69.57 -17.15 17.46
C PHE A 533 -70.69 -17.89 16.71
N LEU A 534 -70.35 -18.87 15.86
CA LEU A 534 -71.36 -19.65 15.13
C LEU A 534 -72.27 -20.52 16.01
N LYS A 535 -71.91 -20.78 17.29
CA LYS A 535 -72.78 -21.51 18.23
C LYS A 535 -73.86 -20.62 18.84
N GLU A 536 -73.67 -19.31 18.85
CA GLU A 536 -74.63 -18.34 19.38
C GLU A 536 -75.63 -17.93 18.29
N LYS A 537 -76.86 -17.56 18.68
CA LYS A 537 -77.86 -17.05 17.74
C LYS A 537 -77.60 -15.59 17.45
N HIS A 538 -77.38 -15.26 16.19
CA HIS A 538 -77.11 -13.90 15.73
C HIS A 538 -78.14 -13.46 14.69
N SER A 539 -78.34 -12.15 14.55
CA SER A 539 -79.12 -11.58 13.44
C SER A 539 -78.24 -11.50 12.18
N LEU A 540 -78.85 -11.39 10.99
CA LEU A 540 -78.14 -11.15 9.73
C LEU A 540 -77.26 -9.87 9.78
N GLN A 541 -77.64 -8.85 10.55
CA GLN A 541 -76.79 -7.68 10.80
C GLN A 541 -75.60 -7.99 11.73
N GLY A 542 -75.68 -9.04 12.55
CA GLY A 542 -74.61 -9.54 13.40
C GLY A 542 -73.40 -10.10 12.63
N PHE A 543 -73.56 -10.47 11.35
CA PHE A 543 -72.48 -10.92 10.47
C PHE A 543 -71.55 -9.81 9.97
N THR A 544 -71.46 -8.69 10.70
CA THR A 544 -70.36 -7.71 10.57
C THR A 544 -68.98 -8.37 10.71
N LYS A 545 -68.89 -9.54 11.36
CA LYS A 545 -67.66 -10.34 11.48
C LYS A 545 -67.07 -10.74 10.12
N ILE A 546 -67.91 -10.95 9.09
CA ILE A 546 -67.43 -11.17 7.70
C ILE A 546 -66.64 -9.95 7.20
N ARG A 547 -67.15 -8.73 7.46
CA ARG A 547 -66.45 -7.48 7.11
C ARG A 547 -65.17 -7.31 7.92
N ALA A 548 -65.15 -7.73 9.19
CA ALA A 548 -63.95 -7.68 10.01
C ALA A 548 -62.85 -8.61 9.47
N VAL A 549 -63.18 -9.85 9.07
CA VAL A 549 -62.23 -10.78 8.45
C VAL A 549 -61.73 -10.24 7.11
N ALA A 550 -62.62 -9.68 6.28
CA ALA A 550 -62.23 -9.05 5.01
C ALA A 550 -61.25 -7.88 5.19
N ARG A 551 -61.43 -7.05 6.24
CA ARG A 551 -60.47 -5.99 6.57
C ARG A 551 -59.10 -6.52 6.95
N VAL A 552 -59.04 -7.62 7.70
CA VAL A 552 -57.74 -8.26 8.05
C VAL A 552 -57.04 -8.77 6.81
N TRP A 553 -57.78 -9.36 5.86
CA TRP A 553 -57.23 -9.76 4.55
C TRP A 553 -56.66 -8.56 3.78
N GLU A 554 -57.42 -7.45 3.68
CA GLU A 554 -56.97 -6.22 3.01
C GLU A 554 -55.72 -5.62 3.68
N GLU A 555 -55.66 -5.63 5.02
CA GLU A 555 -54.50 -5.20 5.77
C GLU A 555 -53.27 -6.05 5.44
N ILE A 556 -53.38 -7.38 5.44
CA ILE A 556 -52.27 -8.30 5.11
C ILE A 556 -51.81 -8.10 3.67
N ALA A 557 -52.75 -8.00 2.73
CA ALA A 557 -52.46 -7.78 1.31
C ALA A 557 -51.77 -6.43 1.04
N SER A 558 -51.92 -5.45 1.94
CA SER A 558 -51.26 -4.15 1.86
C SER A 558 -49.83 -4.12 2.45
N LEU A 559 -49.39 -5.19 3.12
CA LEU A 559 -48.06 -5.25 3.72
C LEU A 559 -46.96 -5.37 2.66
N ARG A 560 -45.74 -4.98 3.05
CA ARG A 560 -44.56 -5.05 2.18
C ARG A 560 -44.17 -6.49 1.90
N VAL A 561 -44.19 -6.87 0.62
CA VAL A 561 -43.77 -8.19 0.13
C VAL A 561 -42.26 -8.38 0.25
N THR A 562 -41.48 -7.33 -0.01
CA THR A 562 -40.02 -7.32 0.16
C THR A 562 -39.57 -6.17 1.05
N VAL A 563 -38.59 -6.43 1.92
CA VAL A 563 -38.14 -5.46 2.94
C VAL A 563 -36.61 -5.44 2.98
N PRO A 564 -35.96 -4.39 2.44
CA PRO A 564 -34.51 -4.25 2.49
C PRO A 564 -34.04 -3.74 3.86
N LEU A 565 -33.19 -4.53 4.52
CA LEU A 565 -32.65 -4.31 5.87
C LEU A 565 -31.12 -4.38 5.84
N ALA A 566 -30.49 -3.43 5.14
CA ALA A 566 -29.05 -3.36 4.88
C ALA A 566 -28.51 -4.69 4.32
N MET A 567 -27.83 -5.53 5.11
CA MET A 567 -27.29 -6.82 4.63
C MET A 567 -28.37 -7.82 4.20
N PHE A 568 -29.56 -7.78 4.80
CA PHE A 568 -30.64 -8.73 4.54
C PHE A 568 -31.76 -8.10 3.71
N CYS A 569 -32.43 -8.90 2.89
CA CYS A 569 -33.71 -8.60 2.30
C CYS A 569 -34.70 -9.68 2.74
N LEU A 570 -35.80 -9.28 3.39
CA LEU A 570 -36.88 -10.21 3.74
C LEU A 570 -37.85 -10.34 2.57
N GLU A 571 -38.21 -11.57 2.22
CA GLU A 571 -39.28 -11.88 1.28
C GLU A 571 -40.44 -12.54 2.03
N ALA A 572 -41.62 -11.93 1.95
CA ALA A 572 -42.81 -12.33 2.70
C ALA A 572 -43.94 -12.88 1.79
N VAL A 573 -43.69 -13.10 0.50
CA VAL A 573 -44.69 -13.59 -0.47
C VAL A 573 -45.45 -14.81 0.06
N ASP A 574 -44.71 -15.91 0.33
CA ASP A 574 -45.29 -17.18 0.79
C ASP A 574 -46.03 -17.03 2.14
N LEU A 575 -45.57 -16.12 3.00
CA LEU A 575 -46.19 -15.84 4.29
C LEU A 575 -47.51 -15.08 4.11
N HIS A 576 -47.52 -14.05 3.26
CA HIS A 576 -48.70 -13.25 2.97
C HIS A 576 -49.78 -14.12 2.33
N ASP A 577 -49.42 -14.93 1.34
CA ASP A 577 -50.33 -15.89 0.71
C ASP A 577 -50.93 -16.83 1.76
N ASN A 578 -50.09 -17.41 2.64
CA ASN A 578 -50.58 -18.29 3.70
C ASN A 578 -51.55 -17.61 4.69
N LEU A 579 -51.26 -16.37 5.07
CA LEU A 579 -52.12 -15.60 5.99
C LEU A 579 -53.43 -15.21 5.32
N CYS A 580 -53.39 -14.77 4.05
CA CYS A 580 -54.55 -14.46 3.24
C CYS A 580 -55.45 -15.69 3.05
N ASP A 581 -54.88 -16.85 2.70
CA ASP A 581 -55.62 -18.12 2.56
C ASP A 581 -56.34 -18.51 3.86
N ARG A 582 -55.66 -18.33 5.01
CA ARG A 582 -56.28 -18.58 6.33
C ARG A 582 -57.45 -17.63 6.60
N THR A 583 -57.33 -16.35 6.25
CA THR A 583 -58.45 -15.41 6.40
C THR A 583 -59.61 -15.72 5.45
N GLU A 584 -59.35 -16.15 4.21
CA GLU A 584 -60.41 -16.58 3.29
C GLU A 584 -61.11 -17.84 3.80
N LEU A 585 -60.38 -18.81 4.35
CA LEU A 585 -61.00 -20.00 4.97
C LEU A 585 -61.95 -19.63 6.12
N LEU A 586 -61.60 -18.63 6.95
CA LEU A 586 -62.49 -18.16 8.03
C LEU A 586 -63.74 -17.46 7.47
N LYS A 587 -63.58 -16.70 6.39
CA LYS A 587 -64.68 -16.04 5.70
C LYS A 587 -65.63 -17.04 5.03
N GLU A 588 -65.10 -18.05 4.34
CA GLU A 588 -65.88 -19.15 3.76
C GLU A 588 -66.69 -19.88 4.84
N LEU A 589 -66.08 -20.21 5.98
CA LEU A 589 -66.77 -20.89 7.08
C LEU A 589 -67.98 -20.09 7.60
N LEU A 590 -67.85 -18.77 7.74
CA LEU A 590 -68.96 -17.88 8.11
C LEU A 590 -70.05 -17.85 7.04
N ILE A 591 -69.68 -17.76 5.76
CA ILE A 591 -70.62 -17.71 4.63
C ILE A 591 -71.38 -19.03 4.50
N THR A 592 -70.69 -20.17 4.56
CA THR A 592 -71.33 -21.49 4.44
C THR A 592 -72.34 -21.74 5.55
N TYR A 593 -72.02 -21.36 6.79
CA TYR A 593 -72.96 -21.48 7.91
C TYR A 593 -74.24 -20.67 7.67
N GLU A 594 -74.11 -19.40 7.28
CA GLU A 594 -75.27 -18.54 6.96
C GLU A 594 -76.09 -19.08 5.80
N LEU A 595 -75.45 -19.62 4.77
CA LEU A 595 -76.14 -20.23 3.64
C LEU A 595 -76.94 -21.47 4.08
N GLU A 596 -76.38 -22.29 4.98
CA GLU A 596 -77.06 -23.46 5.54
C GLU A 596 -78.24 -23.07 6.44
N GLU A 597 -78.07 -22.09 7.34
CA GLU A 597 -79.14 -21.61 8.21
C GLU A 597 -80.30 -21.02 7.39
N ASN A 598 -80.00 -20.17 6.40
CA ASN A 598 -81.00 -19.62 5.48
C ASN A 598 -81.69 -20.72 4.66
N ARG A 599 -80.94 -21.73 4.20
CA ARG A 599 -81.51 -22.87 3.47
C ARG A 599 -82.51 -23.65 4.34
N ASP A 600 -82.21 -23.85 5.62
CA ASP A 600 -83.09 -24.55 6.54
C ASP A 600 -84.29 -23.71 6.98
N LEU A 601 -84.14 -22.39 7.16
CA LEU A 601 -85.26 -21.48 7.37
C LEU A 601 -86.22 -21.48 6.17
N ASN A 602 -85.69 -21.42 4.94
CA ASN A 602 -86.51 -21.48 3.73
C ASN A 602 -87.28 -22.81 3.61
N LYS A 603 -86.69 -23.94 3.99
CA LYS A 603 -87.40 -25.23 4.06
C LYS A 603 -88.51 -25.22 5.12
N ARG A 604 -88.32 -24.53 6.25
CA ARG A 604 -89.33 -24.43 7.34
C ARG A 604 -90.48 -23.47 7.00
N CYS A 605 -90.21 -22.40 6.25
CA CYS A 605 -91.22 -21.45 5.81
C CYS A 605 -91.97 -21.89 4.54
N GLY A 606 -91.43 -22.84 3.77
CA GLY A 606 -92.08 -23.44 2.61
C GLY A 606 -93.10 -24.52 3.00
N TYR A 607 -94.37 -24.09 3.13
CA TYR A 607 -95.68 -24.80 3.04
C TYR A 607 -96.60 -24.68 4.27
N PRO A 608 -97.80 -24.10 4.06
CA PRO A 608 -99.05 -24.75 4.43
C PRO A 608 -99.83 -25.14 3.17
N ALA A 609 -99.87 -26.45 2.90
CA ALA A 609 -100.89 -27.04 2.05
C ALA A 609 -102.17 -27.23 2.88
N SER A 610 -103.07 -26.24 2.88
CA SER A 610 -104.52 -26.40 3.11
C SER A 610 -105.24 -25.04 3.16
N ILE A 611 -105.77 -24.61 2.02
CA ILE A 611 -107.05 -23.89 2.00
C ILE A 611 -107.96 -24.73 1.10
N GLN A 612 -108.87 -25.46 1.75
CA GLN A 612 -110.01 -26.11 1.13
C GLN A 612 -110.91 -25.02 0.53
N TYR A 613 -111.29 -25.17 -0.74
CA TYR A 613 -112.57 -24.66 -1.23
C TYR A 613 -113.31 -25.82 -1.89
N GLU A 614 -114.51 -26.06 -1.37
CA GLU A 614 -115.46 -27.07 -1.79
C GLU A 614 -115.93 -26.88 -3.25
N ASN A 615 -116.29 -28.01 -3.86
CA ASN A 615 -117.05 -28.13 -5.11
C ASN A 615 -118.27 -27.19 -5.17
N THR A 616 -118.50 -26.51 -6.30
CA THR A 616 -119.68 -26.73 -7.18
C THR A 616 -119.65 -25.93 -8.50
N THR A 617 -119.93 -26.66 -9.61
CA THR A 617 -120.56 -26.26 -10.90
C THR A 617 -119.87 -25.30 -11.90
N LEU A 618 -119.27 -25.89 -12.97
CA LEU A 618 -119.49 -25.74 -14.45
C LEU A 618 -120.41 -24.60 -15.00
N PRO A 619 -120.34 -24.15 -16.29
CA PRO A 619 -119.67 -24.76 -17.46
C PRO A 619 -119.04 -23.82 -18.56
N THR A 620 -118.32 -24.48 -19.48
CA THR A 620 -118.27 -24.30 -20.96
C THR A 620 -117.56 -23.14 -21.68
N MET A 621 -116.78 -23.62 -22.66
CA MET A 621 -116.68 -23.22 -24.07
C MET A 621 -115.56 -22.28 -24.53
N HIS A 622 -114.54 -22.95 -25.07
CA HIS A 622 -114.15 -22.95 -26.49
C HIS A 622 -113.53 -21.72 -27.16
N CYS A 623 -112.53 -22.09 -27.97
CA CYS A 623 -112.05 -21.44 -29.20
C CYS A 623 -111.17 -20.20 -29.01
N HIS A 624 -110.13 -19.96 -29.81
CA HIS A 624 -109.29 -20.76 -30.71
C HIS A 624 -108.28 -19.75 -31.27
N THR A 625 -107.10 -20.23 -31.70
CA THR A 625 -106.26 -19.72 -32.82
C THR A 625 -105.76 -18.26 -32.76
N ASN A 626 -104.52 -17.94 -33.10
CA ASN A 626 -103.39 -18.67 -33.67
C ASN A 626 -102.10 -18.01 -33.16
#